data_AF-A0A158KF56-F1
#
_entry.id   AF-A0A158KF56-F1
#
_cell.length_a   1.000
_cell.length_b   1.000
_cell.length_c   1.000
_cell.angle_alpha   90.00
_cell.angle_beta   90.00
_cell.angle_gamma   90.00
#
_symmetry.space_group_name_H-M   'P 1'
#
loop_
_entity.id
_entity.type
_entity.pdbx_description
1 polymer ?
#
loop_
_entity_poly.entity_id
_entity_poly.type
_entity_poly.pdbx_seq_one_letter_code
_entity_poly.pdbx_strand_id
1 'polypeptide(L)'
;MPRIVERVTRVAGHGVRAAILPYENPRVPTRLQVSAERAPGEGDGRRHVYACPLNVFLTWDDEEIERLLGVGGEARFLRYLDAIAAKLDAWQGAREVDLATRSQAEPSVLFGGLDFEA
;
A
#
# COMPACT_ATOMS: atom_id res chain seq x y z
N MET A 1 3.36 -12.39 0.27
CA MET A 1 2.78 -11.38 1.19
C MET A 1 3.73 -10.87 2.28
N PRO A 2 4.42 -11.69 3.10
CA PRO A 2 5.27 -11.16 4.18
C PRO A 2 6.38 -10.20 3.71
N ARG A 3 7.03 -10.50 2.58
CA ARG A 3 8.02 -9.61 1.96
C ARG A 3 7.46 -8.26 1.50
N ILE A 4 6.20 -8.24 1.05
CA ILE A 4 5.53 -6.99 0.66
C ILE A 4 5.26 -6.16 1.91
N VAL A 5 4.73 -6.79 2.98
CA VAL A 5 4.51 -6.14 4.29
C VAL A 5 5.79 -5.48 4.77
N GLU A 6 6.88 -6.24 4.84
CA GLU A 6 8.18 -5.75 5.30
C GLU A 6 8.69 -4.57 4.46
N ARG A 7 8.53 -4.65 3.13
CA ARG A 7 8.96 -3.58 2.24
C ARG A 7 8.10 -2.32 2.39
N VAL A 8 6.78 -2.48 2.49
CA VAL A 8 5.82 -1.38 2.65
C VAL A 8 6.01 -0.69 3.99
N THR A 9 6.16 -1.43 5.10
CA THR A 9 6.41 -0.81 6.42
C THR A 9 7.74 -0.05 6.42
N ARG A 10 8.78 -0.59 5.77
CA ARG A 10 10.06 0.11 5.62
C ARG A 10 9.95 1.41 4.81
N VAL A 11 9.12 1.43 3.77
CA VAL A 11 8.93 2.63 2.91
C VAL A 11 8.03 3.67 3.59
N ALA A 12 6.92 3.23 4.18
CA ALA A 12 5.94 4.12 4.81
C ALA A 12 6.45 4.72 6.13
N GLY A 13 7.48 4.14 6.72
CA GLY A 13 8.18 4.70 7.87
C GLY A 13 7.50 4.38 9.21
N HIS A 14 8.03 4.98 10.28
CA HIS A 14 7.56 4.72 11.63
C HIS A 14 6.09 5.09 11.82
N GLY A 15 5.39 4.33 12.68
CA GLY A 15 3.98 4.56 13.02
C GLY A 15 2.96 4.00 12.01
N VAL A 16 3.41 3.51 10.86
CA VAL A 16 2.56 2.80 9.90
C VAL A 16 2.57 1.30 10.19
N ARG A 17 1.37 0.71 10.24
CA ARG A 17 1.14 -0.72 10.39
C ARG A 17 0.71 -1.28 9.04
N ALA A 18 1.24 -2.45 8.70
CA ALA A 18 0.77 -3.19 7.54
C ALA A 18 0.34 -4.60 7.99
N ALA A 19 -0.90 -4.96 7.68
CA ALA A 19 -1.52 -6.21 8.10
C ALA A 19 -2.04 -6.98 6.88
N ILE A 20 -1.73 -8.27 6.81
CA ILE A 20 -2.29 -9.16 5.78
C ILE A 20 -3.69 -9.56 6.25
N LEU A 21 -4.69 -9.19 5.48
CA LEU A 21 -6.04 -9.69 5.62
C LEU A 21 -6.16 -10.95 4.77
N PRO A 22 -6.45 -12.12 5.37
CA PRO A 22 -6.49 -13.38 4.64
C PRO A 22 -7.64 -13.39 3.63
N TYR A 23 -7.53 -14.29 2.65
CA TYR A 23 -8.64 -14.62 1.77
C TYR A 23 -9.84 -15.11 2.59
N GLU A 24 -11.01 -14.52 2.38
CA GLU A 24 -12.26 -14.96 3.01
C GLU A 24 -13.17 -15.66 2.00
N ASN A 25 -13.36 -15.07 0.81
CA ASN A 25 -14.21 -15.59 -0.26
C ASN A 25 -13.88 -14.90 -1.60
N PRO A 26 -14.45 -15.30 -2.74
CA PRO A 26 -14.11 -14.72 -4.05
C PRO A 26 -14.37 -13.21 -4.19
N ARG A 27 -15.21 -12.61 -3.33
CA ARG A 27 -15.45 -11.15 -3.29
C ARG A 27 -14.54 -10.43 -2.30
N VAL A 28 -13.79 -11.17 -1.49
CA VAL A 28 -12.89 -10.68 -0.45
C VAL A 28 -11.57 -11.46 -0.56
N PRO A 29 -10.74 -11.11 -1.57
CA PRO A 29 -9.46 -11.78 -1.79
C PRO A 29 -8.48 -11.48 -0.65
N THR A 30 -7.28 -12.07 -0.68
CA THR A 30 -6.21 -11.67 0.25
C THR A 30 -5.82 -10.21 -0.02
N ARG A 31 -5.73 -9.38 1.02
CA ARG A 31 -5.43 -7.95 0.88
C ARG A 31 -4.36 -7.52 1.86
N LEU A 32 -3.62 -6.48 1.52
CA LEU A 32 -2.74 -5.81 2.46
C LEU A 32 -3.42 -4.52 2.94
N GLN A 33 -3.72 -4.42 4.23
CA GLN A 33 -4.14 -3.18 4.85
C GLN A 33 -2.91 -2.41 5.33
N VAL A 34 -2.80 -1.15 4.95
CA VAL A 34 -1.80 -0.21 5.43
C VAL A 34 -2.53 0.88 6.19
N SER A 35 -2.30 0.96 7.50
CA SER A 35 -3.01 1.89 8.36
C SER A 35 -2.08 2.56 9.36
N ALA A 36 -2.44 3.77 9.76
CA ALA A 36 -1.72 4.49 10.78
C ALA A 36 -2.62 5.50 11.46
N GLU A 37 -2.35 5.76 12.74
CA GLU A 37 -2.89 6.96 13.38
C GLU A 37 -2.23 8.19 12.75
N ARG A 38 -2.98 9.30 12.73
CA ARG A 38 -2.49 10.57 12.20
C ARG A 38 -1.18 10.93 12.91
N ALA A 39 -0.18 11.37 12.14
CA ALA A 39 1.06 11.83 12.75
C ALA A 39 0.76 13.00 13.71
N PRO A 40 1.31 13.03 14.93
CA PRO A 40 1.23 14.20 15.78
C PRO A 40 1.80 15.38 15.00
N GLY A 41 1.00 16.42 14.79
CA GLY A 41 1.44 17.57 14.01
C GLY A 41 2.62 18.24 14.71
N GLU A 42 3.84 17.99 14.24
CA GLU A 42 4.93 18.93 14.48
C GLU A 42 4.54 20.23 13.79
N GLY A 43 4.36 21.27 14.61
CA GLY A 43 3.74 22.52 14.23
C GLY A 43 4.49 23.28 13.15
N ASP A 44 4.16 23.00 11.89
CA ASP A 44 4.25 23.98 10.82
C ASP A 44 2.93 23.98 10.04
N GLY A 45 2.17 25.07 10.18
CA GLY A 45 0.77 25.23 9.75
C GLY A 45 0.57 25.32 8.25
N ARG A 46 1.24 24.46 7.46
CA ARG A 46 1.26 24.52 6.00
C ARG A 46 1.18 23.17 5.26
N ARG A 47 1.23 22.02 5.94
CA ARG A 47 0.97 20.74 5.27
C ARG A 47 -0.53 20.50 5.16
N HIS A 48 -1.02 20.24 3.95
CA HIS A 48 -2.40 19.83 3.71
C HIS A 48 -2.61 18.47 4.37
N VAL A 49 -3.25 18.45 5.54
CA VAL A 49 -3.60 17.21 6.25
C VAL A 49 -5.04 16.90 5.93
N TYR A 50 -5.29 15.70 5.41
CA TYR A 50 -6.65 15.27 5.10
C TYR A 50 -7.44 14.85 6.35
N ALA A 51 -8.77 14.81 6.23
CA ALA A 51 -9.70 14.61 7.34
C ALA A 51 -9.62 13.23 7.99
N CYS A 52 -9.26 12.18 7.24
CA CYS A 52 -9.22 10.82 7.73
C CYS A 52 -7.78 10.35 8.01
N PRO A 53 -7.55 9.49 9.02
CA PRO A 53 -6.26 8.83 9.21
C PRO A 53 -5.98 7.82 8.09
N LEU A 54 -4.72 7.45 7.91
CA LEU A 54 -4.31 6.50 6.88
C LEU A 54 -4.98 5.14 7.07
N ASN A 55 -5.70 4.68 6.05
CA ASN A 55 -6.38 3.40 5.97
C ASN A 55 -6.56 2.99 4.50
N VAL A 56 -5.54 2.30 3.98
CA VAL A 56 -5.42 1.89 2.59
C VAL A 56 -5.46 0.37 2.47
N PHE A 57 -6.12 -0.13 1.44
CA PHE A 57 -6.14 -1.54 1.08
C PHE A 57 -5.49 -1.74 -0.28
N LEU A 58 -4.56 -2.68 -0.38
CA LEU A 58 -3.89 -3.08 -1.63
C LEU A 58 -4.34 -4.49 -2.01
N THR A 59 -4.76 -4.67 -3.27
CA THR A 59 -5.08 -5.98 -3.84
C THR A 59 -4.40 -6.13 -5.19
N TRP A 60 -3.89 -7.33 -5.46
CA TRP A 60 -3.25 -7.67 -6.72
C TRP A 60 -4.21 -8.44 -7.60
N ASP A 61 -4.00 -8.35 -8.91
CA ASP A 61 -4.75 -9.14 -9.87
C ASP A 61 -4.38 -10.63 -9.78
N ASP A 62 -5.36 -11.52 -9.93
CA ASP A 62 -5.14 -12.97 -9.82
C ASP A 62 -4.25 -13.48 -10.96
N GLU A 63 -4.37 -12.94 -12.18
CA GLU A 63 -3.49 -13.31 -13.30
C GLU A 63 -2.04 -12.91 -13.03
N GLU A 64 -1.84 -11.78 -12.36
CA GLU A 64 -0.52 -11.29 -11.97
C GLU A 64 0.09 -12.16 -10.86
N ILE A 65 -0.72 -12.67 -9.93
CA ILE A 65 -0.30 -13.66 -8.94
C ILE A 65 0.11 -14.96 -9.62
N GLU A 66 -0.69 -15.47 -10.58
CA GLU A 66 -0.35 -16.67 -11.34
C GLU A 66 0.97 -16.51 -12.11
N ARG A 67 1.19 -15.33 -12.71
CA ARG A 67 2.45 -14.99 -13.39
C ARG A 67 3.67 -14.98 -12.46
N LEU A 68 3.49 -14.69 -11.16
CA LEU A 68 4.56 -14.81 -10.18
C LEU A 68 4.92 -16.26 -9.84
N LEU A 69 4.00 -17.20 -10.01
CA LEU A 69 4.25 -18.63 -9.79
C LEU A 69 4.95 -19.27 -10.99
N GLY A 70 4.91 -18.63 -12.15
CA GLY A 70 5.57 -19.06 -13.38
C GLY A 70 7.09 -18.81 -13.43
N VAL A 71 7.71 -19.19 -14.54
CA VAL A 71 9.14 -19.00 -14.79
C VAL A 71 9.50 -17.51 -14.77
N GLY A 72 10.52 -17.15 -13.98
CA GLY A 72 10.98 -15.76 -13.83
C GLY A 72 10.14 -14.91 -12.87
N GLY A 73 9.12 -15.49 -12.23
CA GLY A 73 8.26 -14.79 -11.28
C GLY A 73 9.02 -14.19 -10.08
N GLU A 74 10.02 -14.88 -9.53
CA GLU A 74 10.86 -14.34 -8.45
C GLU A 74 11.60 -13.06 -8.87
N ALA A 75 12.14 -13.01 -10.08
CA ALA A 75 12.84 -11.83 -10.58
C ALA A 75 11.87 -10.65 -10.81
N ARG A 76 10.65 -10.93 -11.30
CA ARG A 76 9.57 -9.93 -11.39
C ARG A 76 9.21 -9.42 -9.99
N PHE A 77 9.03 -10.31 -9.03
CA PHE A 77 8.69 -9.94 -7.67
C PHE A 77 9.76 -9.08 -7.00
N LEU A 78 11.04 -9.38 -7.21
CA LEU A 78 12.14 -8.54 -6.71
C LEU A 78 12.12 -7.14 -7.33
N ARG A 79 11.96 -7.03 -8.66
CA ARG A 79 11.82 -5.73 -9.32
C ARG A 79 10.63 -4.94 -8.80
N TYR A 80 9.49 -5.60 -8.58
CA TYR A 80 8.32 -4.99 -7.96
C TYR A 80 8.62 -4.46 -6.56
N LEU A 81 9.33 -5.21 -5.71
CA LEU A 81 9.71 -4.75 -4.37
C LEU A 81 10.69 -3.55 -4.40
N ASP A 82 11.46 -3.41 -5.47
CA ASP A 82 12.31 -2.24 -5.69
C ASP A 82 11.49 -1.02 -6.17
N ALA A 83 10.48 -1.25 -7.01
CA ALA A 83 9.59 -0.23 -7.55
C ALA A 83 8.47 0.21 -6.60
N ILE A 84 8.15 -0.57 -5.56
CA ILE A 84 6.98 -0.34 -4.69
C ILE A 84 6.97 1.05 -4.03
N ALA A 85 8.14 1.62 -3.76
CA ALA A 85 8.23 2.98 -3.20
C ALA A 85 7.74 4.03 -4.21
N ALA A 86 8.18 3.94 -5.46
CA ALA A 86 7.75 4.83 -6.53
C ALA A 86 6.25 4.63 -6.84
N LYS A 87 5.77 3.37 -6.80
CA LYS A 87 4.35 3.06 -6.97
C LYS A 87 3.49 3.69 -5.86
N LEU A 88 3.89 3.55 -4.60
CA LEU A 88 3.20 4.19 -3.47
C LEU A 88 3.18 5.72 -3.60
N ASP A 89 4.27 6.33 -4.07
CA ASP A 89 4.33 7.78 -4.35
C ASP A 89 3.35 8.20 -5.45
N ALA A 90 3.34 7.48 -6.57
CA ALA A 90 2.40 7.74 -7.66
C ALA A 90 0.93 7.58 -7.23
N TRP A 91 0.64 6.61 -6.36
CA TRP A 91 -0.70 6.33 -5.85
C TRP A 91 -1.22 7.40 -4.88
N GLN A 92 -0.33 8.02 -4.10
CA GLN A 92 -0.67 9.12 -3.19
C GLN A 92 -1.35 10.29 -3.93
N GLY A 93 -0.78 10.72 -5.06
CA GLY A 93 -1.34 11.79 -5.87
C GLY A 93 -2.67 11.46 -6.55
N ALA A 94 -2.92 10.19 -6.85
CA ALA A 94 -4.12 9.76 -7.59
C ALA A 94 -5.36 9.52 -6.71
N ARG A 95 -5.20 9.40 -5.39
CA ARG A 95 -6.27 9.05 -4.44
C ARG A 95 -6.31 9.94 -3.19
N GLU A 96 -5.64 11.08 -3.22
CA GLU A 96 -5.63 12.04 -2.11
C GLU A 96 -5.21 11.36 -0.79
N VAL A 97 -4.14 10.58 -0.87
CA VAL A 97 -3.50 9.90 0.26
C VAL A 97 -2.14 10.57 0.49
N ASP A 98 -1.79 10.82 1.75
CA ASP A 98 -0.49 11.35 2.13
C ASP A 98 0.12 10.47 3.25
N LEU A 99 1.15 9.71 2.89
CA LEU A 99 1.87 8.84 3.80
C LEU A 99 2.73 9.62 4.81
N ALA A 100 3.19 10.82 4.45
CA ALA A 100 4.00 11.65 5.33
C ALA A 100 3.18 12.23 6.50
N THR A 101 1.95 12.69 6.22
CA THR A 101 1.02 13.14 7.27
C THR A 101 0.19 12.00 7.86
N ARG A 102 0.28 10.79 7.28
CA ARG A 102 -0.52 9.61 7.62
C ARG A 102 -2.02 9.93 7.57
N SER A 103 -2.44 10.62 6.51
CA SER A 103 -3.82 11.06 6.32
C SER A 103 -4.31 10.83 4.89
N GLN A 104 -5.62 10.80 4.72
CA GLN A 104 -6.29 10.63 3.42
C GLN A 104 -7.66 11.32 3.41
N ALA A 105 -8.14 11.69 2.23
CA ALA A 105 -9.42 12.39 2.07
C ALA A 105 -10.63 11.54 2.48
N GLU A 106 -10.61 10.25 2.12
CA GLU A 106 -11.71 9.31 2.35
C GLU A 106 -11.46 8.39 3.56
N PRO A 107 -12.49 7.83 4.22
CA PRO A 107 -12.30 6.93 5.37
C PRO A 107 -11.56 5.61 5.05
N SER A 108 -11.64 5.18 3.79
CA SER A 108 -10.92 4.00 3.28
C SER A 108 -10.61 4.17 1.81
N VAL A 109 -9.41 3.78 1.40
CA VAL A 109 -8.97 3.82 0.00
C VAL A 109 -8.57 2.41 -0.43
N LEU A 110 -9.06 1.98 -1.59
CA LEU A 110 -8.70 0.70 -2.20
C LEU A 110 -7.88 0.95 -3.47
N PHE A 111 -6.65 0.45 -3.50
CA PHE A 111 -5.89 0.25 -4.72
C PHE A 111 -6.03 -1.22 -5.12
N GLY A 112 -6.93 -1.48 -6.06
CA GLY A 112 -7.18 -2.82 -6.57
C GLY A 112 -6.60 -3.06 -7.95
N GLY A 113 -6.46 -4.33 -8.32
CA GLY A 113 -5.95 -4.76 -9.63
C GLY A 113 -4.49 -4.39 -9.84
N LEU A 114 -3.69 -4.40 -8.76
CA LEU A 114 -2.28 -4.06 -8.84
C LEU A 114 -1.49 -5.16 -9.55
N ASP A 115 -0.62 -4.73 -10.46
CA ASP A 115 0.35 -5.60 -11.12
C ASP A 115 1.70 -5.69 -10.38
N PHE A 116 2.50 -6.68 -10.77
CA PHE A 116 3.88 -6.86 -10.31
C PHE A 116 4.91 -6.32 -11.31
N GLU A 117 4.51 -5.45 -12.24
CA GLU A 117 5.44 -4.77 -13.13
C GLU A 117 6.15 -3.61 -12.39
N ALA A 118 7.27 -3.13 -12.92
CA ALA A 118 8.13 -2.14 -12.26
C ALA A 118 8.13 -0.81 -12.99
#